data_AF-A0A7W7HBU7-F1
#
_entry.id   AF-A0A7W7HBU7-F1
#
_cell.length_a   1.000
_cell.length_b   1.000
_cell.length_c   1.000
_cell.angle_alpha   90.00
_cell.angle_beta   90.00
_cell.angle_gamma   90.00
#
_symmetry.space_group_name_H-M   'P 1'
#
loop_
_entity.id
_entity.type
_entity.pdbx_description
1 polymer ?
#
loop_
_entity_poly.entity_id
_entity_poly.type
_entity_poly.pdbx_seq_one_letter_code
_entity_poly.pdbx_strand_id
1 'polypeptide(L)'
;MTASLAERRQAGLTALYLGVFGMIWFSVPDSRPPLGTYLVVGSLTSILVAGIGALVVLRAHRQGPVERNATTDRRYLVIFAGELAAAGFGAVLLAVIHQSEYIPVLIGAVVGLHFLPLAPVLRDPALRVLGVAVCLAALAGLIAGLASDVTPARVTASGIGVLLLGYAIGALIRIVVRRPGR
;
A
#
# COMPACT_ATOMS: atom_id res chain seq x y z
N MET A 1 5.81 26.46 8.75
CA MET A 1 6.99 25.67 8.34
C MET A 1 6.74 25.13 6.93
N THR A 2 7.63 25.42 5.99
CA THR A 2 7.54 24.98 4.59
C THR A 2 7.95 23.51 4.46
N ALA A 3 7.25 22.73 3.64
CA ALA A 3 7.69 21.37 3.31
C ALA A 3 8.98 21.41 2.47
N SER A 4 10.03 20.77 2.97
CA SER A 4 11.33 20.61 2.30
C SER A 4 11.21 19.78 1.02
N LEU A 5 12.23 19.86 0.15
CA LEU A 5 12.26 19.09 -1.10
C LEU A 5 12.28 17.58 -0.86
N ALA A 6 12.99 17.13 0.17
CA ALA A 6 13.01 15.73 0.59
C ALA A 6 11.61 15.26 1.01
N GLU A 7 10.88 16.04 1.81
CA GLU A 7 9.51 15.71 2.23
C GLU A 7 8.54 15.66 1.04
N ARG A 8 8.65 16.59 0.09
CA ARG A 8 7.83 16.59 -1.14
C ARG A 8 8.10 15.36 -2.01
N ARG A 9 9.37 15.03 -2.23
CA ARG A 9 9.76 13.85 -2.99
C ARG A 9 9.26 12.57 -2.32
N GLN A 10 9.40 12.47 -1.01
CA GLN A 10 8.94 11.32 -0.24
C GLN A 10 7.42 11.15 -0.27
N ALA A 11 6.66 12.25 -0.11
CA ALA A 11 5.22 12.24 -0.25
C ALA A 11 4.78 11.85 -1.68
N GLY A 12 5.50 12.32 -2.70
CA GLY A 12 5.24 11.94 -4.09
C GLY A 12 5.49 10.45 -4.35
N LEU A 13 6.61 9.89 -3.85
CA LEU A 13 6.90 8.46 -3.96
C LEU A 13 5.86 7.62 -3.21
N THR A 14 5.47 8.05 -2.01
CA THR A 14 4.43 7.40 -1.22
C THR A 14 3.11 7.37 -1.99
N ALA A 15 2.66 8.51 -2.51
CA ALA A 15 1.42 8.59 -3.27
C ALA A 15 1.46 7.78 -4.58
N LEU A 16 2.61 7.77 -5.25
CA LEU A 16 2.84 6.96 -6.45
C LEU A 16 2.70 5.46 -6.16
N TYR A 17 3.50 4.93 -5.22
CA TYR A 17 3.50 3.50 -4.94
C TYR A 17 2.18 3.04 -4.33
N LEU A 18 1.70 3.70 -3.28
CA LEU A 18 0.47 3.29 -2.61
C LEU A 18 -0.77 3.51 -3.48
N GLY A 19 -0.75 4.50 -4.38
CA GLY A 19 -1.79 4.67 -5.40
C GLY A 19 -1.85 3.49 -6.37
N VAL A 20 -0.71 3.08 -6.94
CA VAL A 20 -0.64 1.90 -7.83
C VAL A 20 -1.09 0.63 -7.11
N PHE A 21 -0.57 0.37 -5.91
CA PHE A 21 -0.98 -0.80 -5.14
C PHE A 21 -2.44 -0.73 -4.71
N GLY A 22 -2.95 0.46 -4.34
CA GLY A 22 -4.37 0.66 -4.02
C GLY A 22 -5.27 0.25 -5.18
N MET A 23 -4.92 0.61 -6.42
CA MET A 23 -5.65 0.18 -7.62
C MET A 23 -5.64 -1.34 -7.79
N ILE A 24 -4.49 -2.00 -7.58
CA ILE A 24 -4.39 -3.46 -7.62
C ILE A 24 -5.29 -4.09 -6.55
N TRP A 25 -5.32 -3.56 -5.33
CA TRP A 25 -6.17 -4.06 -4.26
C TRP A 25 -7.67 -3.81 -4.51
N PHE A 26 -8.04 -2.76 -5.23
CA PHE A 26 -9.43 -2.55 -5.66
C PHE A 26 -9.86 -3.41 -6.86
N SER A 27 -8.93 -4.11 -7.53
CA SER A 27 -9.23 -4.92 -8.73
C SER A 27 -9.94 -6.24 -8.48
N VAL A 28 -10.38 -6.51 -7.23
CA VAL A 28 -11.14 -7.73 -6.93
C VAL A 28 -12.39 -7.80 -7.80
N PRO A 29 -12.67 -8.97 -8.42
CA PRO A 29 -13.83 -9.11 -9.30
C PRO A 29 -15.12 -9.06 -8.49
N ASP A 30 -15.75 -7.89 -8.47
CA ASP A 30 -17.11 -7.70 -8.00
C ASP A 30 -17.81 -6.56 -8.75
N SER A 31 -18.92 -6.88 -9.42
CA SER A 31 -19.68 -5.94 -10.24
C SER A 31 -21.00 -5.51 -9.61
N ARG A 32 -21.36 -6.06 -8.44
CA ARG A 32 -22.67 -5.80 -7.82
C ARG A 32 -22.64 -4.46 -7.05
N PRO A 33 -23.57 -3.54 -7.33
CA PRO A 33 -23.72 -2.34 -6.51
C PRO A 33 -24.13 -2.70 -5.06
N PRO A 34 -23.69 -1.90 -4.06
CA PRO A 34 -22.89 -0.69 -4.21
C PRO A 34 -21.37 -0.94 -4.27
N LEU A 35 -20.92 -2.15 -3.93
CA LEU A 35 -19.48 -2.46 -3.79
C LEU A 35 -18.72 -2.31 -5.10
N GLY A 36 -19.25 -2.82 -6.21
CA GLY A 36 -18.60 -2.68 -7.52
C GLY A 36 -18.35 -1.21 -7.91
N THR A 37 -19.30 -0.31 -7.59
CA THR A 37 -19.11 1.13 -7.80
C THR A 37 -17.97 1.68 -6.94
N TYR A 38 -17.90 1.29 -5.66
CA TYR A 38 -16.81 1.70 -4.79
C TYR A 38 -15.44 1.19 -5.25
N LEU A 39 -15.35 -0.04 -5.74
CA LEU A 39 -14.11 -0.61 -6.28
C LEU A 39 -13.62 0.15 -7.52
N VAL A 40 -14.53 0.51 -8.43
CA VAL A 40 -14.20 1.31 -9.63
C VAL A 40 -13.75 2.71 -9.23
N VAL A 41 -14.53 3.41 -8.40
CA VAL A 41 -14.18 4.76 -7.93
C VAL A 41 -12.85 4.74 -7.17
N GLY A 42 -12.63 3.75 -6.30
CA GLY A 42 -11.39 3.54 -5.57
C GLY A 42 -10.21 3.35 -6.53
N SER A 43 -10.34 2.46 -7.52
CA SER A 43 -9.31 2.22 -8.54
C SER A 43 -8.95 3.48 -9.33
N LEU A 44 -9.95 4.21 -9.81
CA LEU A 44 -9.73 5.46 -10.57
C LEU A 44 -9.06 6.53 -9.69
N THR A 45 -9.52 6.68 -8.45
CA THR A 45 -8.92 7.63 -7.49
C THR A 45 -7.47 7.24 -7.17
N SER A 46 -7.20 5.96 -6.99
CA SER A 46 -5.85 5.41 -6.81
C SER A 46 -4.91 5.74 -7.96
N ILE A 47 -5.37 5.61 -9.21
CA ILE A 47 -4.59 5.98 -10.40
C ILE A 47 -4.34 7.50 -10.43
N LEU A 48 -5.35 8.32 -10.14
CA LEU A 48 -5.20 9.78 -10.10
C LEU A 48 -4.18 10.20 -9.04
N VAL A 49 -4.27 9.63 -7.83
CA VAL A 49 -3.33 9.88 -6.73
C VAL A 49 -1.92 9.44 -7.11
N ALA A 50 -1.77 8.29 -7.78
CA ALA A 50 -0.49 7.84 -8.29
C ALA A 50 0.11 8.81 -9.33
N GLY A 51 -0.72 9.29 -10.26
CA GLY A 51 -0.32 10.29 -11.26
C GLY A 51 0.11 11.63 -10.65
N ILE A 52 -0.61 12.12 -9.64
CA ILE A 52 -0.22 13.31 -8.88
C ILE A 52 1.11 13.06 -8.15
N GLY A 53 1.28 11.89 -7.53
CA GLY A 53 2.53 11.47 -6.89
C GLY A 53 3.71 11.49 -7.87
N ALA A 54 3.56 10.89 -9.05
CA ALA A 54 4.55 10.92 -10.11
C ALA A 54 4.93 12.36 -10.52
N LEU A 55 3.94 13.24 -10.71
CA LEU A 55 4.18 14.64 -11.05
C LEU A 55 4.98 15.36 -9.95
N VAL A 56 4.68 15.10 -8.67
CA VAL A 56 5.42 15.66 -7.53
C VAL A 56 6.87 15.18 -7.54
N VAL A 57 7.09 13.88 -7.76
CA VAL A 57 8.45 13.30 -7.84
C VAL A 57 9.23 13.89 -9.01
N LEU A 58 8.65 13.98 -10.20
CA LEU A 58 9.29 14.53 -11.38
C LEU A 58 9.72 15.99 -11.18
N ARG A 59 8.91 16.80 -10.47
CA ARG A 59 9.26 18.18 -10.14
C ARG A 59 10.38 18.28 -9.10
N ALA A 60 10.42 17.37 -8.13
CA ALA A 60 11.46 17.34 -7.11
C ALA A 60 12.80 16.77 -7.64
N HIS A 61 12.76 15.79 -8.56
CA HIS A 61 13.96 15.15 -9.12
C HIS A 61 14.82 16.10 -9.95
N ARG A 62 14.23 17.17 -10.49
CA ARG A 62 14.98 18.24 -11.18
C ARG A 62 15.91 19.05 -10.26
N GLN A 63 15.95 18.74 -8.95
CA GLN A 63 16.60 19.58 -7.93
C GLN A 63 17.78 18.89 -7.22
N GLY A 64 18.20 17.70 -7.68
CA GLY A 64 19.47 17.05 -7.26
C GLY A 64 19.34 15.59 -6.82
N PRO A 65 20.45 14.83 -6.80
CA PRO A 65 20.48 13.42 -6.40
C PRO A 65 20.43 13.23 -4.88
N VAL A 66 19.99 12.05 -4.45
CA VAL A 66 19.93 11.65 -3.03
C VAL A 66 21.01 10.60 -2.76
N GLU A 67 21.75 10.77 -1.67
CA GLU A 67 22.76 9.82 -1.19
C GLU A 67 22.11 8.49 -0.78
N ARG A 68 22.66 7.37 -1.26
CA ARG A 68 22.23 6.00 -0.92
C ARG A 68 23.22 5.37 0.05
N ASN A 69 22.71 4.58 1.00
CA ASN A 69 23.54 3.79 1.91
C ASN A 69 23.39 2.29 1.61
N ALA A 70 24.38 1.73 0.91
CA ALA A 70 24.39 0.34 0.44
C ALA A 70 24.21 -0.72 1.55
N THR A 71 24.62 -0.43 2.79
CA THR A 71 24.53 -1.41 3.90
C THR A 71 23.10 -1.55 4.43
N THR A 72 22.36 -0.44 4.48
CA THR A 72 20.93 -0.43 4.87
C THR A 72 20.10 -1.07 3.76
N ASP A 73 20.44 -0.77 2.50
CA ASP A 73 19.77 -1.33 1.32
C ASP A 73 19.88 -2.87 1.28
N ARG A 74 21.05 -3.44 1.60
CA ARG A 74 21.25 -4.90 1.58
C ARG A 74 20.42 -5.64 2.64
N ARG A 75 20.35 -5.14 3.88
CA ARG A 75 19.54 -5.75 4.94
C ARG A 75 18.06 -5.72 4.60
N TYR A 76 17.61 -4.59 4.05
CA TYR A 76 16.25 -4.42 3.58
C TYR A 76 15.92 -5.42 2.45
N LEU A 77 16.80 -5.59 1.47
CA LEU A 77 16.60 -6.54 0.36
C LEU A 77 16.48 -7.98 0.84
N VAL A 78 17.22 -8.39 1.87
CA VAL A 78 17.12 -9.75 2.43
C VAL A 78 15.77 -9.97 3.11
N ILE A 79 15.30 -9.02 3.92
CA ILE A 79 13.98 -9.09 4.56
C ILE A 79 12.89 -9.17 3.49
N PHE A 80 12.95 -8.27 2.51
CA PHE A 80 12.00 -8.25 1.40
C PHE A 80 12.00 -9.55 0.59
N ALA A 81 13.17 -10.12 0.31
CA ALA A 81 13.27 -11.39 -0.40
C ALA A 81 12.64 -12.54 0.40
N GLY A 82 12.83 -12.55 1.73
CA GLY A 82 12.18 -13.52 2.62
C GLY A 82 10.66 -13.38 2.63
N GLU A 83 10.15 -12.14 2.69
CA GLU A 83 8.71 -11.86 2.63
C GLU A 83 8.11 -12.26 1.28
N LEU A 84 8.80 -11.96 0.18
CA LEU A 84 8.37 -12.34 -1.17
C LEU A 84 8.36 -13.86 -1.35
N ALA A 85 9.38 -14.55 -0.83
CA ALA A 85 9.45 -16.01 -0.86
C ALA A 85 8.31 -16.63 -0.04
N ALA A 86 8.03 -16.11 1.16
CA ALA A 86 6.94 -16.58 2.00
C ALA A 86 5.57 -16.35 1.35
N ALA A 87 5.33 -15.18 0.76
CA ALA A 87 4.10 -14.87 0.03
C ALA A 87 3.94 -15.77 -1.21
N GLY A 88 4.99 -15.90 -2.01
CA GLY A 88 4.97 -16.71 -3.22
C GLY A 88 4.73 -18.19 -2.92
N PHE A 89 5.50 -18.75 -1.99
CA PHE A 89 5.34 -20.15 -1.57
C PHE A 89 3.95 -20.43 -0.98
N GLY A 90 3.49 -19.57 -0.06
CA GLY A 90 2.17 -19.75 0.54
C GLY A 90 1.02 -19.57 -0.48
N ALA A 91 1.16 -18.66 -1.44
CA ALA A 91 0.17 -18.49 -2.51
C ALA A 91 0.09 -19.74 -3.41
N VAL A 92 1.23 -20.30 -3.78
CA VAL A 92 1.30 -21.57 -4.54
C VAL A 92 0.66 -22.70 -3.73
N LEU A 93 0.99 -22.82 -2.45
CA LEU A 93 0.41 -23.85 -1.58
C LEU A 93 -1.12 -23.73 -1.51
N LEU A 94 -1.63 -22.52 -1.25
CA LEU A 94 -3.07 -22.24 -1.22
C LEU A 94 -3.75 -22.57 -2.57
N ALA A 95 -3.11 -22.25 -3.69
CA ALA A 95 -3.63 -22.59 -5.01
C ALA A 95 -3.70 -24.11 -5.23
N VAL A 96 -2.66 -24.84 -4.83
CA VAL A 96 -2.57 -26.31 -4.98
C VAL A 96 -3.61 -27.03 -4.12
N ILE A 97 -3.91 -26.53 -2.92
CA ILE A 97 -4.94 -27.13 -2.04
C ILE A 97 -6.36 -26.59 -2.32
N HIS A 98 -6.56 -25.91 -3.45
CA HIS A 98 -7.85 -25.31 -3.87
C HIS A 98 -8.43 -24.27 -2.88
N GLN A 99 -7.57 -23.59 -2.12
CA GLN A 99 -7.91 -22.51 -1.19
C GLN A 99 -7.45 -21.15 -1.73
N SER A 100 -7.54 -20.95 -3.05
CA SER A 100 -7.04 -19.76 -3.74
C SER A 100 -7.73 -18.46 -3.30
N GLU A 101 -8.93 -18.55 -2.74
CA GLU A 101 -9.68 -17.42 -2.17
C GLU A 101 -9.00 -16.77 -0.95
N TYR A 102 -8.09 -17.49 -0.28
CA TYR A 102 -7.30 -16.99 0.85
C TYR A 102 -5.95 -16.39 0.42
N ILE A 103 -5.59 -16.44 -0.87
CA ILE A 103 -4.34 -15.85 -1.37
C ILE A 103 -4.26 -14.34 -1.03
N PRO A 104 -5.31 -13.53 -1.26
CA PRO A 104 -5.27 -12.11 -0.89
C PRO A 104 -5.14 -11.88 0.62
N VAL A 105 -5.68 -12.77 1.45
CA VAL A 105 -5.50 -12.74 2.92
C VAL A 105 -4.03 -12.92 3.28
N LEU A 106 -3.39 -13.96 2.75
CA LEU A 106 -1.97 -14.23 2.98
C LEU A 106 -1.10 -13.07 2.50
N ILE A 107 -1.31 -12.62 1.25
CA ILE A 107 -0.55 -11.50 0.67
C ILE A 107 -0.77 -10.24 1.50
N GLY A 108 -2.00 -9.98 1.94
CA GLY A 108 -2.34 -8.82 2.78
C GLY A 108 -1.58 -8.84 4.11
N ALA A 109 -1.50 -10.00 4.77
CA ALA A 109 -0.72 -10.15 5.99
C ALA A 109 0.78 -9.91 5.76
N VAL A 110 1.35 -10.47 4.69
CA VAL A 110 2.77 -10.25 4.34
C VAL A 110 3.04 -8.77 4.02
N VAL A 111 2.16 -8.11 3.26
CA VAL A 111 2.28 -6.67 2.95
C VAL A 111 2.17 -5.81 4.21
N GLY A 112 1.27 -6.15 5.14
CA GLY A 112 1.15 -5.46 6.43
C GLY A 112 2.42 -5.58 7.27
N LEU A 113 2.98 -6.80 7.35
CA LEU A 113 4.25 -7.06 8.03
C LEU A 113 5.42 -6.32 7.35
N HIS A 114 5.45 -6.25 6.02
CA HIS A 114 6.45 -5.55 5.23
C HIS A 114 6.55 -4.05 5.54
N PHE A 115 5.45 -3.40 5.92
CA PHE A 115 5.48 -1.99 6.30
C PHE A 115 6.23 -1.71 7.62
N LEU A 116 6.36 -2.70 8.51
CA LEU A 116 7.05 -2.55 9.80
C LEU A 116 8.57 -2.32 9.65
N PRO A 117 9.34 -3.14 8.90
CA PRO A 117 10.75 -2.87 8.64
C PRO A 117 10.95 -1.66 7.72
N LEU A 118 9.95 -1.28 6.91
CA LEU A 118 10.02 -0.12 6.03
C LEU A 118 9.91 1.21 6.79
N ALA A 119 9.15 1.26 7.90
CA ALA A 119 8.95 2.47 8.71
C ALA A 119 10.25 3.19 9.15
N PRO A 120 11.27 2.51 9.73
CA PRO A 120 12.53 3.16 10.08
C PRO A 120 13.35 3.59 8.85
N VAL A 121 13.27 2.85 7.74
CA VAL A 121 14.00 3.17 6.49
C VAL A 121 13.47 4.45 5.87
N LEU A 122 12.13 4.61 5.84
CA LEU A 122 11.45 5.77 5.28
C LEU A 122 11.27 6.92 6.29
N ARG A 123 11.74 6.72 7.54
CA ARG A 123 11.60 7.67 8.66
C ARG A 123 10.15 8.15 8.85
N ASP A 124 9.20 7.27 8.60
CA ASP A 124 7.76 7.57 8.70
C ASP A 124 7.09 6.60 9.68
N PRO A 125 6.89 7.01 10.96
CA PRO A 125 6.28 6.14 11.96
C PRO A 125 4.82 5.79 11.63
N ALA A 126 4.14 6.59 10.79
CA ALA A 126 2.77 6.30 10.41
C ALA A 126 2.66 5.05 9.51
N LEU A 127 3.77 4.60 8.90
CA LEU A 127 3.82 3.31 8.20
C LEU A 127 3.64 2.12 9.13
N ARG A 128 4.02 2.23 10.42
CA ARG A 128 3.75 1.14 11.39
C ARG A 128 2.26 0.99 11.65
N VAL A 129 1.57 2.12 11.80
CA VAL A 129 0.11 2.15 11.99
C VAL A 129 -0.58 1.60 10.74
N LEU A 130 -0.13 2.00 9.54
CA LEU A 130 -0.63 1.45 8.29
C LEU A 130 -0.39 -0.06 8.19
N GLY A 131 0.81 -0.54 8.53
CA GLY A 131 1.14 -1.97 8.52
C GLY A 131 0.23 -2.79 9.43
N VAL A 132 0.01 -2.32 10.67
CA VAL A 132 -0.93 -2.95 11.60
C VAL A 132 -2.36 -2.93 11.04
N ALA A 133 -2.81 -1.79 10.50
CA ALA A 133 -4.15 -1.69 9.92
C ALA A 133 -4.34 -2.64 8.72
N VAL A 134 -3.32 -2.81 7.88
CA VAL A 134 -3.32 -3.77 6.77
C VAL A 134 -3.38 -5.21 7.27
N CYS A 135 -2.61 -5.57 8.31
CA CYS A 135 -2.72 -6.88 8.96
C CYS A 135 -4.13 -7.12 9.53
N LEU A 136 -4.74 -6.11 10.15
CA LEU A 136 -6.10 -6.20 10.67
C LEU A 136 -7.14 -6.37 9.54
N ALA A 137 -6.96 -5.71 8.40
CA ALA A 137 -7.82 -5.92 7.23
C ALA A 137 -7.70 -7.34 6.66
N ALA A 138 -6.49 -7.89 6.61
CA ALA A 138 -6.27 -9.30 6.24
C ALA A 138 -6.91 -10.26 7.25
N LEU A 139 -6.76 -10.01 8.55
CA LEU A 139 -7.41 -10.79 9.60
C LEU A 139 -8.94 -10.72 9.51
N ALA A 140 -9.51 -9.56 9.22
CA ALA A 140 -10.94 -9.40 9.01
C ALA A 140 -11.43 -10.23 7.82
N GLY A 141 -10.68 -10.26 6.71
CA GLY A 141 -11.01 -11.12 5.57
C GLY A 141 -10.88 -12.61 5.86
N LEU A 142 -9.89 -13.01 6.66
CA LEU A 142 -9.77 -14.38 7.16
C LEU A 142 -11.00 -14.78 7.98
N ILE A 143 -11.37 -13.96 8.97
CA ILE A 143 -12.54 -14.21 9.83
C ILE A 143 -13.82 -14.25 8.99
N ALA A 144 -13.99 -13.32 8.05
CA ALA A 144 -15.15 -13.31 7.17
C ALA A 144 -15.28 -14.60 6.35
N GLY A 145 -14.17 -15.10 5.79
CA GLY A 145 -14.16 -16.36 5.03
C GLY A 145 -14.45 -17.60 5.88
N LEU A 146 -14.05 -17.59 7.16
CA LEU A 146 -14.26 -18.72 8.07
C LEU A 146 -15.63 -18.71 8.76
N ALA A 147 -16.25 -17.52 8.91
CA ALA A 147 -17.45 -17.34 9.70
C ALA A 147 -18.70 -16.93 8.88
N SER A 148 -18.57 -16.76 7.57
CA SER A 148 -19.66 -16.34 6.69
C SER A 148 -19.45 -16.77 5.23
N ASP A 149 -20.47 -16.58 4.37
CA ASP A 149 -20.39 -16.85 2.93
C ASP A 149 -19.72 -15.71 2.13
N VAL A 150 -19.13 -14.72 2.80
CA VAL A 150 -18.44 -13.61 2.14
C VAL A 150 -17.05 -14.05 1.70
N THR A 151 -16.74 -13.87 0.42
CA THR A 151 -15.42 -14.20 -0.12
C THR A 151 -14.31 -13.45 0.64
N PRO A 152 -13.28 -14.15 1.21
CA PRO A 152 -12.21 -13.52 1.97
C PRO A 152 -11.50 -12.38 1.22
N ALA A 153 -11.26 -12.61 -0.08
CA ALA A 153 -10.66 -11.63 -1.00
C ALA A 153 -11.41 -10.29 -1.03
N ARG A 154 -12.75 -10.32 -0.98
CA ARG A 154 -13.58 -9.12 -1.05
C ARG A 154 -13.31 -8.18 0.12
N VAL A 155 -13.27 -8.73 1.33
CA VAL A 155 -13.06 -7.96 2.57
C VAL A 155 -11.61 -7.48 2.65
N THR A 156 -10.65 -8.38 2.45
CA THR A 156 -9.22 -8.04 2.54
C THR A 156 -8.85 -6.97 1.54
N ALA A 157 -9.21 -7.14 0.28
CA ALA A 157 -8.71 -6.28 -0.78
C ALA A 157 -9.36 -4.89 -0.78
N SER A 158 -10.67 -4.81 -0.52
CA SER A 158 -11.33 -3.51 -0.35
C SER A 158 -10.80 -2.75 0.87
N GLY A 159 -10.62 -3.44 2.00
CA GLY A 159 -10.05 -2.85 3.22
C GLY A 159 -8.64 -2.32 3.01
N ILE A 160 -7.75 -3.13 2.42
CA ILE A 160 -6.38 -2.71 2.13
C ILE A 160 -6.36 -1.57 1.10
N GLY A 161 -7.16 -1.65 0.03
CA GLY A 161 -7.26 -0.59 -0.97
C GLY A 161 -7.61 0.76 -0.36
N VAL A 162 -8.61 0.81 0.55
CA VAL A 162 -9.01 2.03 1.26
C VAL A 162 -7.88 2.56 2.15
N LEU A 163 -7.21 1.68 2.91
CA LEU A 163 -6.10 2.07 3.78
C LEU A 163 -4.94 2.68 3.00
N LEU A 164 -4.53 2.03 1.91
CA LEU A 164 -3.44 2.52 1.05
C LEU A 164 -3.80 3.84 0.37
N LEU A 165 -5.02 3.95 -0.17
CA LEU A 165 -5.50 5.18 -0.80
C LEU A 165 -5.59 6.34 0.20
N GLY A 166 -6.16 6.10 1.37
CA GLY A 166 -6.26 7.09 2.44
C GLY A 166 -4.90 7.60 2.88
N TYR A 167 -3.93 6.71 3.04
CA TYR A 167 -2.56 7.08 3.38
C TYR A 167 -1.87 7.88 2.27
N ALA A 168 -2.04 7.47 1.01
CA ALA A 168 -1.50 8.14 -0.16
C ALA A 168 -2.03 9.59 -0.30
N ILE A 169 -3.35 9.77 -0.13
CA ILE A 169 -4.00 11.09 -0.10
C ILE A 169 -3.46 11.91 1.08
N GLY A 170 -3.40 11.34 2.28
CA GLY A 170 -2.86 12.00 3.46
C GLY A 170 -1.43 12.50 3.27
N ALA A 171 -0.57 11.73 2.59
CA ALA A 171 0.78 12.14 2.25
C ALA A 171 0.80 13.39 1.35
N LEU A 172 -0.06 13.45 0.33
CA LEU A 172 -0.19 14.64 -0.54
C LEU A 172 -0.78 15.85 0.20
N ILE A 173 -1.78 15.64 1.06
CA ILE A 173 -2.39 16.73 1.84
C ILE A 173 -1.35 17.36 2.77
N ARG A 174 -0.53 16.55 3.46
CA ARG A 174 0.51 17.05 4.38
C ARG A 174 1.48 18.03 3.71
N ILE A 175 1.84 17.82 2.45
CA ILE A 175 2.73 18.73 1.71
C ILE A 175 2.02 19.96 1.13
N VAL A 176 0.69 19.90 0.96
CA VAL A 176 -0.14 21.03 0.53
C VAL A 176 -0.45 21.95 1.70
N VAL A 177 -0.82 21.40 2.87
CA VAL A 177 -1.13 22.19 4.07
C VAL A 177 0.12 22.90 4.60
N ARG A 178 1.30 22.32 4.43
CA ARG A 178 2.61 22.94 4.75
C ARG A 178 3.10 23.94 3.68
N ARG A 179 2.21 24.51 2.85
CA ARG A 179 2.58 25.47 1.79
C ARG A 179 3.03 26.83 2.36
N PRO A 180 3.88 27.56 1.61
CA PRO A 180 4.37 28.88 2.00
C PRO A 180 3.23 29.90 2.06
N GLY A 181 3.31 30.81 3.03
CA GLY A 181 2.61 32.09 2.94
C GLY A 181 2.95 32.74 1.61
N ARG A 182 1.91 33.24 0.93
CA ARG A 182 2.07 34.06 -0.27
C ARG A 182 2.91 35.28 0.02
#